data_AF-A0A3D4I384-F1
#
_entry.id   AF-A0A3D4I384-F1
#
_cell.length_a   1.000
_cell.length_b   1.000
_cell.length_c   1.000
_cell.angle_alpha   90.00
_cell.angle_beta   90.00
_cell.angle_gamma   90.00
#
_symmetry.space_group_name_H-M   'P 1'
#
loop_
_entity.id
_entity.type
_entity.pdbx_description
1 polymer ?
#
loop_
_entity_poly.entity_id
_entity_poly.type
_entity_poly.pdbx_seq_one_letter_code
_entity_poly.pdbx_strand_id
1 'polypeptide(L)'
;MKVKKTGRSIEVDIHGLTADEAKKRLEHILSGAAPDVEEVRVIHGYNSGQALLTMVRQKLKHPRIEAKILSLNPGETRLLLKSKK
;
A
#
# COMPACT_ATOMS: atom_id res chain seq x y z
N MET A 1 -11.26 -3.78 -5.44
CA MET A 1 -10.41 -2.85 -4.65
C MET A 1 -11.30 -1.92 -3.86
N LYS A 2 -11.02 -1.74 -2.56
CA LYS A 2 -11.69 -0.76 -1.70
C LYS A 2 -10.63 0.21 -1.14
N VAL A 3 -11.00 1.48 -0.99
CA VAL A 3 -10.12 2.52 -0.43
C VAL A 3 -10.88 3.28 0.64
N LYS A 4 -10.29 3.46 1.81
CA LYS A 4 -10.87 4.20 2.93
C LYS A 4 -9.84 5.13 3.55
N LYS A 5 -10.09 6.43 3.61
CA LYS A 5 -9.27 7.39 4.37
C LYS A 5 -9.83 7.52 5.79
N THR A 6 -8.97 7.40 6.80
CA THR A 6 -9.30 7.64 8.21
C THR A 6 -8.20 8.52 8.82
N GLY A 7 -8.51 9.79 9.06
CA GLY A 7 -7.51 10.76 9.51
C GLY A 7 -6.33 10.84 8.52
N ARG A 8 -5.11 10.62 9.02
CA ARG A 8 -3.85 10.65 8.25
C ARG A 8 -3.45 9.32 7.61
N SER A 9 -4.31 8.30 7.69
CA SER A 9 -4.06 6.98 7.13
C SER A 9 -5.06 6.65 6.02
N ILE A 10 -4.59 5.98 4.97
CA ILE A 10 -5.41 5.42 3.90
C ILE A 10 -5.29 3.90 3.94
N GLU A 11 -6.42 3.20 4.02
CA GLU A 11 -6.49 1.76 3.85
C GLU A 11 -6.83 1.43 2.40
N VAL A 12 -6.09 0.50 1.80
CA VAL A 12 -6.26 0.05 0.43
C VAL A 12 -6.31 -1.47 0.40
N ASP A 13 -7.45 -2.00 0.03
CA ASP A 13 -7.68 -3.43 -0.13
C ASP A 13 -7.51 -3.83 -1.60
N ILE A 14 -6.43 -4.57 -1.88
CA ILE A 14 -6.03 -5.04 -3.20
C ILE A 14 -6.23 -6.55 -3.38
N HIS A 15 -6.94 -7.23 -2.47
CA HIS A 15 -7.21 -8.66 -2.64
C HIS A 15 -7.89 -8.93 -3.99
N GLY A 16 -7.55 -10.05 -4.61
CA GLY A 16 -8.12 -10.48 -5.89
C GLY A 16 -7.64 -9.71 -7.13
N LEU A 17 -6.75 -8.72 -6.98
CA LEU A 17 -6.11 -8.07 -8.13
C LEU A 17 -4.91 -8.86 -8.62
N THR A 18 -4.55 -8.66 -9.89
CA THR A 18 -3.23 -9.05 -10.38
C THR A 18 -2.15 -8.13 -9.80
N ALA A 19 -0.90 -8.60 -9.76
CA ALA A 19 0.22 -7.81 -9.23
C ALA A 19 0.43 -6.49 -9.98
N ASP A 20 0.26 -6.48 -11.30
CA ASP A 20 0.45 -5.28 -12.12
C ASP A 20 -0.66 -4.26 -11.92
N GLU A 21 -1.93 -4.71 -11.84
CA GLU A 21 -3.06 -3.83 -11.52
C GLU A 21 -2.92 -3.22 -10.13
N ALA A 22 -2.59 -4.04 -9.14
CA ALA A 22 -2.39 -3.58 -7.78
C ALA A 22 -1.24 -2.57 -7.69
N LYS A 23 -0.12 -2.82 -8.40
CA LYS A 23 1.01 -1.89 -8.45
C LYS A 23 0.60 -0.54 -9.03
N LYS A 24 -0.01 -0.52 -10.22
CA LYS A 24 -0.45 0.73 -10.87
C LYS A 24 -1.41 1.53 -9.99
N ARG A 25 -2.35 0.86 -9.33
CA ARG A 25 -3.33 1.51 -8.45
C ARG A 25 -2.66 2.08 -7.19
N LEU A 26 -1.73 1.35 -6.58
CA LEU A 26 -0.98 1.84 -5.43
C LEU A 26 -0.12 3.06 -5.79
N GLU A 27 0.57 3.04 -6.94
CA GLU A 27 1.35 4.18 -7.43
C GLU A 27 0.47 5.43 -7.66
N HIS A 28 -0.72 5.24 -8.24
CA HIS A 28 -1.69 6.32 -8.41
C HIS A 28 -2.16 6.91 -7.07
N ILE A 29 -2.50 6.04 -6.10
CA ILE A 29 -2.89 6.47 -4.74
C ILE A 29 -1.75 7.22 -4.06
N LEU A 30 -0.51 6.73 -4.16
CA LEU A 30 0.66 7.37 -3.55
C LEU A 30 0.94 8.74 -4.18
N SER A 31 0.78 8.88 -5.49
CA SER A 31 0.93 10.16 -6.20
C SER A 31 -0.13 11.18 -5.74
N GLY A 32 -1.39 10.73 -5.69
CA GLY A 32 -2.55 11.54 -5.32
C GLY A 32 -2.79 11.73 -3.82
N ALA A 33 -2.07 11.00 -2.96
CA ALA A 33 -2.21 11.14 -1.51
C ALA A 33 -1.96 12.60 -1.11
N ALA A 34 -2.81 13.10 -0.22
CA ALA A 34 -2.70 14.45 0.30
C ALA A 34 -1.42 14.60 1.17
N PRO A 35 -0.92 15.84 1.39
CA PRO A 35 0.29 16.07 2.16
C PRO A 35 0.22 15.57 3.61
N ASP A 36 -0.96 15.63 4.22
CA ASP A 36 -1.28 15.20 5.59
C ASP A 36 -1.29 13.67 5.78
N VAL A 37 -1.26 12.90 4.69
CA VAL A 37 -1.27 11.44 4.75
C VAL A 37 0.12 10.94 5.10
N GLU A 38 0.22 10.31 6.26
CA GLU A 38 1.45 9.76 6.84
C GLU A 38 1.57 8.24 6.57
N GLU A 39 0.46 7.57 6.27
CA GLU A 39 0.42 6.12 6.13
C GLU A 39 -0.55 5.63 5.04
N VAL A 40 -0.13 4.57 4.35
CA VAL A 40 -1.02 3.72 3.54
C VAL A 40 -0.97 2.28 4.03
N ARG A 41 -2.08 1.76 4.56
CA ARG A 41 -2.23 0.34 4.96
C ARG A 41 -2.70 -0.46 3.76
N VAL A 42 -1.87 -1.37 3.27
CA VAL A 42 -2.17 -2.20 2.10
C VAL A 42 -2.60 -3.59 2.57
N ILE A 43 -3.87 -3.93 2.37
CA ILE A 43 -4.43 -5.24 2.62
C ILE A 43 -4.32 -6.02 1.31
N HIS A 44 -3.43 -7.00 1.27
CA HIS A 44 -3.20 -7.85 0.10
C HIS A 44 -3.63 -9.30 0.31
N GLY A 45 -4.04 -9.65 1.53
CA GLY A 45 -4.37 -11.02 1.91
C GLY A 45 -3.15 -11.94 1.95
N TYR A 46 -3.36 -13.17 2.39
CA TYR A 46 -2.30 -14.17 2.55
C TYR A 46 -2.58 -15.49 1.79
N ASN A 47 -3.84 -15.77 1.47
CA ASN A 47 -4.28 -17.10 1.04
C ASN A 47 -4.12 -17.38 -0.46
N SER A 48 -3.87 -16.36 -1.30
CA SER A 48 -3.76 -16.49 -2.77
C SER A 48 -2.31 -16.53 -3.26
N GLY A 49 -1.39 -16.96 -2.40
CA GLY A 49 0.05 -16.99 -2.66
C GLY A 49 0.75 -15.66 -2.38
N GLN A 50 2.03 -15.58 -2.77
CA GLN A 50 2.90 -14.46 -2.40
C GLN A 50 3.02 -13.36 -3.46
N ALA A 51 2.29 -13.43 -4.58
CA ALA A 51 2.47 -12.49 -5.69
C ALA A 51 2.22 -11.02 -5.28
N LEU A 52 1.09 -10.74 -4.62
CA LEU A 52 0.77 -9.39 -4.13
C LEU A 52 1.69 -8.98 -2.96
N LEU A 53 1.98 -9.90 -2.04
CA LEU A 53 2.92 -9.68 -0.94
C LEU A 53 4.30 -9.26 -1.46
N THR A 54 4.86 -10.02 -2.40
CA THR A 54 6.15 -9.75 -3.05
C THR A 54 6.10 -8.46 -3.84
N MET A 55 4.99 -8.19 -4.55
CA MET A 55 4.81 -6.93 -5.26
C MET A 55 4.88 -5.74 -4.29
N VAL A 56 4.08 -5.75 -3.21
CA VAL A 56 4.03 -4.64 -2.24
C VAL A 56 5.37 -4.49 -1.52
N ARG A 57 5.96 -5.59 -1.02
CA ARG A 57 7.17 -5.54 -0.19
C ARG A 57 8.44 -5.28 -1.01
N GLN A 58 8.59 -5.92 -2.17
CA GLN A 58 9.85 -5.90 -2.93
C GLN A 58 9.79 -5.04 -4.20
N LYS A 59 8.68 -5.07 -4.95
CA LYS A 59 8.61 -4.46 -6.30
C LYS A 59 8.05 -3.04 -6.33
N LEU A 60 7.19 -2.67 -5.37
CA LEU A 60 6.62 -1.33 -5.28
C LEU A 60 7.69 -0.33 -4.87
N LYS A 61 8.02 0.61 -5.75
CA LYS A 61 8.97 1.69 -5.49
C LYS A 61 8.28 3.00 -5.84
N HIS A 62 8.26 3.93 -4.89
CA HIS A 62 7.64 5.23 -5.10
C HIS A 62 8.33 6.29 -4.23
N PRO A 63 8.60 7.52 -4.73
CA PRO A 63 9.34 8.54 -3.98
C PRO A 63 8.72 8.92 -2.64
N ARG A 64 7.38 8.84 -2.53
CA ARG A 64 6.65 9.06 -1.27
C ARG A 64 6.85 7.99 -0.22
N ILE A 65 7.25 6.77 -0.58
CA ILE A 65 7.44 5.71 0.40
C ILE A 65 8.72 6.02 1.16
N GLU A 66 8.60 6.16 2.48
CA GLU A 66 9.72 6.28 3.41
C GLU A 66 10.17 4.91 3.87
N ALA A 67 9.23 4.10 4.35
CA ALA A 67 9.49 2.76 4.85
C ALA A 67 8.31 1.83 4.60
N LYS A 68 8.58 0.52 4.60
CA LYS A 68 7.56 -0.53 4.55
C LYS A 68 7.64 -1.34 5.84
N ILE A 69 6.59 -1.28 6.64
CA ILE A 69 6.52 -1.97 7.92
C ILE A 69 5.73 -3.26 7.73
N LEU A 70 6.38 -4.37 8.08
CA LEU A 70 5.74 -5.68 8.10
C LEU A 70 4.89 -5.75 9.36
N SER A 71 3.57 -5.87 9.18
CA SER A 71 2.66 -5.98 10.32
C SER A 71 2.64 -7.42 10.85
N LEU A 72 2.16 -7.62 12.10
CA LEU A 72 1.88 -8.95 12.65
C LEU A 72 0.80 -9.69 11.85
N ASN A 73 -0.02 -8.97 11.08
CA ASN A 73 -0.91 -9.55 10.10
C ASN A 73 -0.14 -9.79 8.78
N PRO A 74 0.13 -11.04 8.40
CA PRO A 74 0.91 -11.33 7.19
C PRO A 74 0.19 -10.93 5.91
N GLY A 75 -1.13 -10.69 5.94
CA GLY A 75 -1.93 -10.18 4.83
C GLY A 75 -1.94 -8.66 4.68
N GLU A 76 -1.18 -7.95 5.52
CA GLU A 76 -1.09 -6.49 5.52
C GLU A 76 0.36 -6.01 5.50
N THR A 77 0.60 -4.94 4.75
CA THR A 77 1.85 -4.18 4.78
C THR A 77 1.53 -2.69 4.94
N ARG A 78 2.17 -2.03 5.90
CA ARG A 78 2.00 -0.58 6.14
C ARG A 78 3.10 0.17 5.39
N LEU A 79 2.73 1.14 4.57
CA LEU A 79 3.65 2.03 3.87
C LEU A 79 3.67 3.37 4.60
N LEU A 80 4.79 3.69 5.25
CA LEU A 80 4.99 5.02 5.81
C LEU A 80 5.34 5.98 4.69
N LEU A 81 4.68 7.14 4.69
CA LEU A 81 4.87 8.16 3.67
C LEU A 81 5.70 9.32 4.19
N LYS A 82 6.59 9.81 3.33
CA LYS A 82 7.24 11.09 3.55
C LYS A 82 6.19 12.19 3.56
N SER A 83 6.38 13.17 4.45
CA SER A 83 5.66 14.43 4.39
C SER A 83 5.95 15.10 3.04
N LYS A 84 4.90 15.56 2.34
CA LYS A 84 5.08 16.43 1.16
C LYS A 84 5.51 17.79 1.71
N LYS A 85 6.72 18.21 1.33
CA LYS A 85 7.14 19.61 1.50
C LYS A 85 6.27 20.54 0.69
#